data_AF-A0A951DL37-F1
#
_entry.id   AF-A0A951DL37-F1
#
_cell.length_a   1.000
_cell.length_b   1.000
_cell.length_c   1.000
_cell.angle_alpha   90.00
_cell.angle_beta   90.00
_cell.angle_gamma   90.00
#
_symmetry.space_group_name_H-M   'P 1'
#
loop_
_entity.id
_entity.type
_entity.pdbx_description
1 polymer ?
#
loop_
_entity_poly.entity_id
_entity_poly.type
_entity_poly.pdbx_seq_one_letter_code
_entity_poly.pdbx_strand_id
1 'polypeptide(L)'
;MDALGLLQAVVAVAVYPGGAFLGLAAWAFRRTSGARGVEPMNAAGVAAAAAACLAAALAPLPASPAAILPPQGGAAPNLAVAALLLGGAIGVGARGPWDRRRTVAAAVALVPVAALAAGSATLALPAVITQPGVAFIAARSGAAAAVLATAPLICRTYGPGQAAVHSVLVAAAAVLALSLVVPPQLTGWAAAGAAAGVLVAAAAYGLILRVISRAATFRHRLLLTLGTAAGAASVAAIAVAAR
;
A
#
# COMPACT_ATOMS: atom_id res chain seq x y z
N MET A 1 -17.36 14.13 1.05
CA MET A 1 -16.11 14.34 1.81
C MET A 1 -16.05 15.83 2.09
N ASP A 2 -15.96 16.24 3.34
CA ASP A 2 -15.95 17.67 3.66
C ASP A 2 -14.64 18.33 3.26
N ALA A 3 -14.71 19.59 2.84
CA ALA A 3 -13.55 20.39 2.45
C ALA A 3 -12.49 20.44 3.57
N LEU A 4 -12.92 20.37 4.83
CA LEU A 4 -12.06 20.32 6.01
C LEU A 4 -11.18 19.06 6.05
N GLY A 5 -11.70 17.89 5.66
CA GLY A 5 -10.91 16.65 5.56
C GLY A 5 -9.90 16.67 4.41
N LEU A 6 -10.22 17.36 3.32
CA LEU A 6 -9.30 17.55 2.19
C LEU A 6 -8.19 18.56 2.57
N LEU A 7 -8.54 19.64 3.27
CA LEU A 7 -7.59 20.60 3.83
C LEU A 7 -6.67 19.94 4.87
N GLN A 8 -7.21 19.11 5.77
CA GLN A 8 -6.42 18.31 6.71
C GLN A 8 -5.48 17.35 6.00
N ALA A 9 -5.89 16.70 4.91
CA ALA A 9 -5.01 15.83 4.12
C ALA A 9 -3.88 16.63 3.44
N VAL A 10 -4.14 17.86 2.98
CA VAL A 10 -3.10 18.75 2.42
C VAL A 10 -2.14 19.24 3.51
N VAL A 11 -2.64 19.64 4.68
CA VAL A 11 -1.80 20.02 5.84
C VAL A 11 -1.00 18.81 6.35
N ALA A 12 -1.59 17.61 6.36
CA ALA A 12 -0.93 16.34 6.63
C ALA A 12 -0.06 15.81 5.47
N VAL A 13 0.15 16.61 4.42
CA VAL A 13 1.22 16.43 3.43
C VAL A 13 2.28 17.53 3.55
N ALA A 14 1.88 18.77 3.89
CA ALA A 14 2.77 19.91 4.02
C ALA A 14 3.58 19.95 5.34
N VAL A 15 3.01 19.46 6.45
CA VAL A 15 3.59 19.56 7.81
C VAL A 15 4.20 18.24 8.29
N TYR A 16 4.10 17.17 7.49
CA TYR A 16 3.95 15.82 8.03
C TYR A 16 5.03 14.84 7.55
N PRO A 17 5.55 13.96 8.42
CA PRO A 17 6.63 13.03 8.07
C PRO A 17 6.23 11.95 7.05
N GLY A 18 4.94 11.76 6.76
CA GLY A 18 4.45 10.74 5.82
C GLY A 18 4.96 10.91 4.38
N GLY A 19 5.06 12.14 3.87
CA GLY A 19 5.65 12.40 2.55
C GLY A 19 7.15 12.10 2.51
N ALA A 20 7.87 12.49 3.56
CA ALA A 20 9.30 12.18 3.71
C ALA A 20 9.55 10.67 3.88
N PHE A 21 8.71 9.99 4.68
CA PHE A 21 8.76 8.55 4.91
C PHE A 21 8.49 7.76 3.63
N LEU A 22 7.47 8.13 2.86
CA LEU A 22 7.20 7.53 1.55
C LEU A 22 8.33 7.86 0.55
N GLY A 23 8.91 9.06 0.60
CA GLY A 23 10.10 9.42 -0.18
C GLY A 23 11.30 8.53 0.13
N LEU A 24 11.57 8.27 1.42
CA LEU A 24 12.62 7.36 1.88
C LEU A 24 12.33 5.90 1.49
N ALA A 25 11.08 5.44 1.63
CA ALA A 25 10.66 4.10 1.22
C ALA A 25 10.81 3.90 -0.29
N ALA A 26 10.37 4.87 -1.10
CA ALA A 26 10.51 4.87 -2.56
C ALA A 26 11.98 4.94 -2.99
N TRP A 27 12.80 5.75 -2.32
CA TRP A 27 14.24 5.82 -2.55
C TRP A 27 14.92 4.49 -2.23
N ALA A 28 14.64 3.90 -1.06
CA ALA A 28 15.21 2.62 -0.64
C ALA A 28 14.80 1.49 -1.61
N PHE A 29 13.50 1.41 -1.94
CA PHE A 29 12.97 0.47 -2.94
C PHE A 29 13.64 0.66 -4.30
N ARG A 30 13.79 1.89 -4.81
CA ARG A 30 14.44 2.18 -6.10
C ARG A 30 15.91 1.77 -6.09
N ARG A 31 16.62 1.99 -4.97
CA ARG A 31 18.02 1.59 -4.78
C ARG A 31 18.19 0.07 -4.79
N THR A 32 17.33 -0.69 -4.10
CA THR A 32 17.44 -2.15 -4.00
C THR A 32 16.91 -2.87 -5.23
N SER A 33 15.75 -2.44 -5.76
CA SER A 33 15.11 -3.02 -6.96
C SER A 33 15.94 -2.88 -8.24
N GLY A 34 16.87 -1.93 -8.28
CA GLY A 34 17.65 -1.63 -9.49
C GLY A 34 16.85 -0.88 -10.56
N ALA A 35 15.70 -0.29 -10.20
CA ALA A 35 14.88 0.53 -11.09
C ALA A 35 15.64 1.82 -11.50
N ARG A 36 16.38 1.74 -12.61
CA ARG A 36 17.13 2.84 -13.19
C ARG A 36 16.29 3.62 -14.19
N GLY A 37 16.39 4.94 -14.11
CA GLY A 37 15.72 5.91 -14.96
C GLY A 37 16.02 7.29 -14.41
N VAL A 38 16.48 8.20 -15.28
CA VAL A 38 16.90 9.58 -14.93
C VAL A 38 15.88 10.61 -15.43
N GLU A 39 14.80 10.14 -16.06
CA GLU A 39 13.75 10.99 -16.61
C GLU A 39 13.08 11.84 -15.51
N PRO A 40 12.97 13.17 -15.66
CA PRO A 40 12.28 14.02 -14.70
C PRO A 40 10.77 13.69 -14.68
N MET A 41 10.17 13.80 -13.49
CA MET A 41 8.74 13.51 -13.34
C MET A 41 7.91 14.55 -14.10
N ASN A 42 7.01 14.10 -14.98
CA ASN A 42 6.09 15.01 -15.66
C ASN A 42 4.91 15.37 -14.73
N ALA A 43 4.08 16.36 -15.10
CA ALA A 43 2.94 16.79 -14.28
C ALA A 43 2.02 15.63 -13.84
N ALA A 44 1.76 14.65 -14.72
CA ALA A 44 1.00 13.44 -14.38
C ALA A 44 1.72 12.56 -13.35
N GLY A 45 3.05 12.39 -13.48
CA GLY A 45 3.87 11.69 -12.50
C GLY A 45 3.92 12.39 -11.13
N VAL A 46 3.93 13.73 -11.11
CA VAL A 46 3.83 14.53 -9.87
C VAL A 46 2.45 14.37 -9.24
N ALA A 47 1.36 14.46 -10.02
CA ALA A 47 0.00 14.24 -9.53
C ALA A 47 -0.20 12.81 -8.98
N ALA A 48 0.34 11.80 -9.66
CA ALA A 48 0.33 10.41 -9.19
C ALA A 48 1.13 10.25 -7.89
N ALA A 49 2.30 10.90 -7.77
CA ALA A 49 3.08 10.88 -6.54
C ALA A 49 2.38 11.61 -5.38
N ALA A 50 1.73 12.75 -5.63
CA ALA A 50 0.93 13.46 -4.63
C ALA A 50 -0.26 12.61 -4.14
N ALA A 51 -0.99 11.97 -5.07
CA ALA A 51 -2.08 11.05 -4.73
C ALA A 51 -1.59 9.81 -3.95
N ALA A 52 -0.40 9.28 -4.28
CA ALA A 52 0.25 8.20 -3.54
C ALA A 52 0.70 8.63 -2.13
N CYS A 53 1.23 9.86 -1.97
CA CYS A 53 1.54 10.46 -0.67
C CYS A 53 0.27 10.62 0.18
N LEU A 54 -0.83 11.12 -0.40
CA LEU A 54 -2.12 11.22 0.29
C LEU A 54 -2.66 9.84 0.71
N ALA A 55 -2.60 8.84 -0.17
CA ALA A 55 -3.00 7.47 0.14
C ALA A 55 -2.17 6.85 1.29
N ALA A 56 -0.86 7.12 1.33
CA ALA A 56 0.03 6.67 2.40
C ALA A 56 -0.10 7.49 3.70
N ALA A 57 -0.43 8.78 3.64
CA ALA A 57 -0.75 9.60 4.81
C ALA A 57 -2.04 9.14 5.50
N LEU A 58 -3.00 8.61 4.72
CA LEU A 58 -4.20 7.93 5.22
C LEU A 58 -3.95 6.47 5.66
N ALA A 59 -2.73 5.94 5.55
CA ALA A 59 -2.37 4.66 6.14
C ALA A 59 -1.99 4.86 7.62
N PRO A 60 -2.66 4.19 8.59
CA PRO A 60 -2.33 4.29 10.00
C PRO A 60 -1.08 3.46 10.32
N LEU A 61 0.08 3.98 9.94
CA LEU A 61 1.36 3.50 10.45
C LEU A 61 1.55 3.96 11.92
N PRO A 62 2.29 3.21 12.75
CA PRO A 62 2.65 3.66 14.08
C PRO A 62 3.52 4.93 14.02
N ALA A 63 3.41 5.78 15.04
CA ALA A 63 3.95 7.14 15.08
C ALA A 63 3.48 8.08 13.94
N SER A 64 2.36 7.81 13.28
CA SER A 64 1.70 8.74 12.34
C SER A 64 0.92 9.82 13.14
N PRO A 65 1.30 11.13 13.09
CA PRO A 65 0.63 12.19 13.86
C PRO A 65 -0.88 12.41 13.61
N ALA A 66 -1.50 11.73 12.64
CA ALA A 66 -2.93 11.72 12.37
C ALA A 66 -3.74 11.08 13.51
N ALA A 67 -3.08 10.30 14.39
CA ALA A 67 -3.66 9.87 15.66
C ALA A 67 -3.69 11.00 16.73
N ILE A 68 -3.06 12.14 16.47
CA ILE A 68 -2.79 13.23 17.44
C ILE A 68 -3.42 14.57 16.99
N LEU A 69 -3.67 14.77 15.70
CA LEU A 69 -4.20 16.01 15.14
C LEU A 69 -5.69 16.26 15.50
N PRO A 70 -6.06 17.42 16.08
CA PRO A 70 -7.46 17.79 16.31
C PRO A 70 -8.23 18.16 15.02
N PRO A 71 -9.57 18.04 15.03
CA PRO A 71 -10.38 17.44 16.08
C PRO A 71 -10.31 15.90 16.01
N GLN A 72 -10.56 15.23 17.13
CA GLN A 72 -10.70 13.76 17.17
C GLN A 72 -11.94 13.24 16.40
N GLY A 73 -12.67 14.12 15.71
CA GLY A 73 -13.71 13.83 14.72
C GLY A 73 -13.28 14.04 13.26
N GLY A 74 -11.98 14.20 12.98
CA GLY A 74 -11.47 14.06 11.61
C GLY A 74 -11.79 12.67 11.05
N ALA A 75 -12.11 12.57 9.75
CA ALA A 75 -12.57 11.32 9.16
C ALA A 75 -11.56 10.18 9.38
N ALA A 76 -11.97 9.14 10.11
CA ALA A 76 -11.11 8.03 10.48
C ALA A 76 -10.43 7.40 9.24
N PRO A 77 -9.17 6.92 9.34
CA PRO A 77 -8.44 6.34 8.21
C PRO A 77 -9.27 5.28 7.50
N ASN A 78 -9.71 5.57 6.29
CA ASN A 78 -10.71 4.77 5.58
C ASN A 78 -10.04 3.98 4.44
N LEU A 79 -10.16 2.66 4.49
CA LEU A 79 -9.59 1.74 3.51
C LEU A 79 -10.04 2.05 2.07
N ALA A 80 -11.32 2.38 1.88
CA ALA A 80 -11.85 2.70 0.56
C ALA A 80 -11.23 4.00 0.02
N VAL A 81 -11.06 5.03 0.86
CA VAL A 81 -10.45 6.30 0.44
C VAL A 81 -8.98 6.09 0.06
N ALA A 82 -8.22 5.37 0.88
CA ALA A 82 -6.82 5.05 0.58
C ALA A 82 -6.67 4.18 -0.69
N ALA A 83 -7.54 3.19 -0.87
CA ALA A 83 -7.57 2.34 -2.08
C ALA A 83 -7.98 3.12 -3.34
N LEU A 84 -8.94 4.04 -3.24
CA LEU A 84 -9.35 4.92 -4.35
C LEU A 84 -8.24 5.91 -4.75
N LEU A 85 -7.57 6.54 -3.77
CA LEU A 85 -6.45 7.44 -4.03
C LEU A 85 -5.25 6.70 -4.64
N LEU A 86 -4.90 5.51 -4.13
CA LEU A 86 -3.86 4.67 -4.72
C LEU A 86 -4.27 4.19 -6.13
N GLY A 87 -5.53 3.78 -6.33
CA GLY A 87 -6.06 3.39 -7.63
C GLY A 87 -6.02 4.52 -8.66
N GLY A 88 -6.35 5.75 -8.25
CA GLY A 88 -6.20 6.96 -9.06
C GLY A 88 -4.74 7.27 -9.37
N ALA A 89 -3.85 7.20 -8.38
CA ALA A 89 -2.41 7.37 -8.55
C ALA A 89 -1.83 6.35 -9.55
N ILE A 90 -2.28 5.10 -9.49
CA ILE A 90 -1.92 4.01 -10.42
C ILE A 90 -2.48 4.28 -11.82
N GLY A 91 -3.72 4.75 -11.93
CA GLY A 91 -4.37 5.08 -13.20
C GLY A 91 -3.68 6.23 -13.95
N VAL A 92 -3.26 7.26 -13.22
CA VAL A 92 -2.55 8.44 -13.77
C VAL A 92 -1.06 8.16 -14.00
N GLY A 93 -0.39 7.47 -13.06
CA GLY A 93 1.06 7.31 -13.04
C GLY A 93 1.60 6.15 -13.87
N ALA A 94 0.94 4.98 -13.83
CA ALA A 94 1.37 3.81 -14.61
C ALA A 94 0.69 3.82 -15.99
N ARG A 95 1.37 4.53 -16.92
CA ARG A 95 0.93 4.83 -18.30
C ARG A 95 0.53 3.58 -19.10
N GLY A 96 -0.42 3.77 -20.00
CA GLY A 96 -0.91 2.77 -20.98
C GLY A 96 -2.15 1.99 -20.52
N PRO A 97 -2.76 1.20 -21.42
CA PRO A 97 -4.08 0.60 -21.22
C PRO A 97 -4.13 -0.42 -20.08
N TRP A 98 -5.34 -0.65 -19.57
CA TRP A 98 -5.63 -1.68 -18.56
C TRP A 98 -5.79 -3.06 -19.21
N ASP A 99 -4.68 -3.74 -19.44
CA ASP A 99 -4.71 -5.12 -19.95
C ASP A 99 -5.37 -6.06 -18.95
N ARG A 100 -5.94 -7.18 -19.44
CA ARG A 100 -6.58 -8.24 -18.62
C ARG A 100 -5.69 -8.75 -17.46
N ARG A 101 -4.36 -8.68 -17.57
CA ARG A 101 -3.43 -9.07 -16.49
C ARG A 101 -3.40 -8.04 -15.35
N ARG A 102 -3.52 -6.75 -15.68
CA ARG A 102 -3.53 -5.63 -14.72
C ARG A 102 -4.86 -5.59 -13.97
N THR A 103 -5.98 -5.84 -14.66
CA THR A 103 -7.30 -5.95 -14.02
C THR A 103 -7.39 -7.16 -13.09
N VAL A 104 -6.90 -8.34 -13.51
CA VAL A 104 -6.82 -9.53 -12.63
C VAL A 104 -5.92 -9.27 -11.42
N ALA A 105 -4.74 -8.66 -11.60
CA ALA A 105 -3.87 -8.31 -10.48
C ALA A 105 -4.55 -7.36 -9.48
N ALA A 106 -5.26 -6.34 -9.97
CA ALA A 106 -6.03 -5.42 -9.12
C ALA A 106 -7.19 -6.12 -8.40
N ALA A 107 -7.92 -7.03 -9.06
CA ALA A 107 -8.96 -7.83 -8.42
C ALA A 107 -8.40 -8.72 -7.29
N VAL A 108 -7.25 -9.35 -7.52
CA VAL A 108 -6.54 -10.18 -6.52
C VAL A 108 -6.05 -9.35 -5.33
N ALA A 109 -5.70 -8.07 -5.52
CA ALA A 109 -5.38 -7.15 -4.43
C ALA A 109 -6.64 -6.68 -3.67
N LEU A 110 -7.74 -6.41 -4.37
CA LEU A 110 -8.94 -5.76 -3.80
C LEU A 110 -9.90 -6.74 -3.12
N VAL A 111 -10.08 -7.96 -3.65
CA VAL A 111 -11.02 -8.94 -3.07
C VAL A 111 -10.70 -9.29 -1.60
N PRO A 112 -9.44 -9.53 -1.19
CA PRO A 112 -9.09 -9.76 0.22
C PRO A 112 -9.36 -8.55 1.12
N VAL A 113 -9.12 -7.34 0.62
CA VAL A 113 -9.38 -6.09 1.35
C VAL A 113 -10.89 -5.86 1.51
N ALA A 114 -11.68 -6.15 0.49
CA ALA A 114 -13.14 -6.12 0.55
C ALA A 114 -13.70 -7.19 1.51
N ALA A 115 -13.13 -8.39 1.53
CA ALA A 115 -13.50 -9.44 2.47
C ALA A 115 -13.18 -9.05 3.93
N LEU A 116 -12.03 -8.41 4.18
CA LEU A 116 -11.70 -7.83 5.49
C LEU A 116 -12.71 -6.78 5.93
N ALA A 117 -13.08 -5.86 5.04
CA ALA A 117 -14.09 -4.83 5.33
C ALA A 117 -15.48 -5.43 5.60
N ALA A 118 -15.88 -6.46 4.82
CA ALA A 118 -17.13 -7.17 5.04
C ALA A 118 -17.15 -7.94 6.37
N GLY A 119 -16.10 -8.70 6.68
CA GLY A 119 -15.99 -9.48 7.92
C GLY A 119 -15.89 -8.63 9.19
N SER A 120 -15.38 -7.41 9.08
CA SER A 120 -15.34 -6.43 10.19
C SER A 120 -16.53 -5.46 10.18
N ALA A 121 -17.46 -5.60 9.23
CA ALA A 121 -18.60 -4.71 9.00
C ALA A 121 -18.24 -3.21 8.89
N THR A 122 -17.01 -2.87 8.47
CA THR A 122 -16.51 -1.49 8.47
C THR A 122 -15.40 -1.25 7.45
N LEU A 123 -15.30 0.00 7.01
CA LEU A 123 -14.20 0.50 6.18
C LEU A 123 -13.16 1.31 6.98
N ALA A 124 -13.40 1.51 8.28
CA ALA A 124 -12.47 2.19 9.18
C ALA A 124 -11.28 1.28 9.49
N LEU A 125 -10.13 1.58 8.90
CA LEU A 125 -8.91 0.78 9.00
C LEU A 125 -8.48 0.52 10.46
N PRO A 126 -8.60 1.47 11.42
CA PRO A 126 -8.35 1.20 12.84
C PRO A 126 -9.18 0.05 13.43
N ALA A 127 -10.44 -0.11 13.01
CA ALA A 127 -11.31 -1.20 13.49
C ALA A 127 -10.93 -2.55 12.83
N VAL A 128 -10.58 -2.54 11.54
CA VAL A 128 -10.10 -3.75 10.84
C VAL A 128 -8.83 -4.31 11.50
N ILE A 129 -7.90 -3.45 11.94
CA ILE A 129 -6.62 -3.86 12.52
C ILE A 129 -6.66 -4.14 14.03
N THR A 130 -7.68 -3.65 14.76
CA THR A 130 -7.92 -4.05 16.16
C THR A 130 -8.73 -5.34 16.29
N GLN A 131 -9.38 -5.81 15.21
CA GLN A 131 -10.23 -7.01 15.27
C GLN A 131 -9.43 -8.24 15.76
N PRO A 132 -9.83 -8.85 16.90
CA PRO A 132 -9.09 -9.93 17.53
C PRO A 132 -9.32 -11.28 16.82
N GLY A 133 -8.49 -12.26 17.18
CA GLY A 133 -8.62 -13.64 16.71
C GLY A 133 -7.61 -14.02 15.62
N VAL A 134 -7.12 -15.26 15.69
CA VAL A 134 -6.07 -15.80 14.79
C VAL A 134 -6.53 -15.74 13.33
N ALA A 135 -7.81 -15.99 13.06
CA ALA A 135 -8.38 -15.91 11.72
C ALA A 135 -8.33 -14.48 11.13
N PHE A 136 -8.63 -13.43 11.91
CA PHE A 136 -8.48 -12.05 11.45
C PHE A 136 -7.02 -11.62 11.26
N ILE A 137 -6.09 -12.14 12.07
CA ILE A 137 -4.65 -11.91 11.88
C ILE A 137 -4.16 -12.56 10.58
N ALA A 138 -4.57 -13.81 10.32
CA ALA A 138 -4.28 -14.52 9.09
C ALA A 138 -4.91 -13.83 7.87
N ALA A 139 -6.16 -13.36 7.97
CA ALA A 139 -6.83 -12.61 6.92
C ALA A 139 -6.08 -11.34 6.53
N ARG A 140 -5.67 -10.52 7.53
CA ARG A 140 -4.88 -9.30 7.31
C ARG A 140 -3.52 -9.58 6.68
N SER A 141 -2.83 -10.61 7.17
CA SER A 141 -1.53 -11.04 6.64
C SER A 141 -1.64 -11.53 5.19
N GLY A 142 -2.67 -12.32 4.86
CA GLY A 142 -2.95 -12.79 3.51
C GLY A 142 -3.32 -11.66 2.54
N ALA A 143 -4.11 -10.68 2.98
CA ALA A 143 -4.45 -9.51 2.17
C ALA A 143 -3.22 -8.63 1.90
N ALA A 144 -2.40 -8.37 2.92
CA ALA A 144 -1.13 -7.66 2.76
C ALA A 144 -0.19 -8.38 1.76
N ALA A 145 -0.06 -9.69 1.88
CA ALA A 145 0.73 -10.51 0.96
C ALA A 145 0.16 -10.50 -0.48
N ALA A 146 -1.16 -10.51 -0.64
CA ALA A 146 -1.81 -10.41 -1.96
C ALA A 146 -1.55 -9.05 -2.62
N VAL A 147 -1.65 -7.95 -1.86
CA VAL A 147 -1.31 -6.59 -2.33
C VAL A 147 0.17 -6.51 -2.71
N LEU A 148 1.09 -7.00 -1.88
CA LEU A 148 2.53 -7.02 -2.17
C LEU A 148 2.86 -7.88 -3.41
N ALA A 149 2.28 -9.07 -3.56
CA ALA A 149 2.55 -9.93 -4.72
C ALA A 149 2.06 -9.30 -6.05
N THR A 150 0.97 -8.54 -6.02
CA THR A 150 0.32 -7.97 -7.22
C THR A 150 0.74 -6.53 -7.54
N ALA A 151 1.22 -5.77 -6.55
CA ALA A 151 1.68 -4.39 -6.70
C ALA A 151 2.58 -4.13 -7.94
N PRO A 152 3.59 -4.96 -8.29
CA PRO A 152 4.47 -4.63 -9.41
C PRO A 152 3.82 -4.84 -10.78
N LEU A 153 2.77 -5.68 -10.84
CA LEU A 153 1.95 -5.89 -12.03
C LEU A 153 0.99 -4.72 -12.23
N ILE A 154 0.37 -4.26 -11.13
CA ILE A 154 -0.58 -3.14 -11.12
C ILE A 154 0.13 -1.82 -11.45
N CYS A 155 1.31 -1.59 -10.86
CA CYS A 155 2.12 -0.38 -11.01
C CYS A 155 3.07 -0.40 -12.23
N ARG A 156 3.08 -1.48 -13.03
CA ARG A 156 3.97 -1.69 -14.18
C ARG A 156 5.45 -1.38 -13.88
N THR A 157 5.97 -1.85 -12.74
CA THR A 157 7.30 -1.44 -12.20
C THR A 157 8.47 -1.63 -13.16
N TYR A 158 8.39 -2.64 -14.02
CA TYR A 158 9.38 -3.00 -15.04
C TYR A 158 8.92 -2.70 -16.48
N GLY A 159 7.83 -1.96 -16.65
CA GLY A 159 7.33 -1.51 -17.95
C GLY A 159 7.90 -0.15 -18.36
N PRO A 160 7.60 0.31 -19.59
CA PRO A 160 8.00 1.64 -20.06
C PRO A 160 7.33 2.73 -19.22
N GLY A 161 8.12 3.68 -18.71
CA GLY A 161 7.63 4.77 -17.88
C GLY A 161 8.68 5.31 -16.91
N GLN A 162 8.26 6.27 -16.10
CA GLN A 162 9.15 7.00 -15.19
C GLN A 162 9.44 6.15 -13.95
N ALA A 163 10.66 5.62 -13.84
CA ALA A 163 11.09 4.74 -12.74
C ALA A 163 10.84 5.34 -11.35
N ALA A 164 10.94 6.67 -11.21
CA ALA A 164 10.61 7.39 -9.99
C ALA A 164 9.12 7.22 -9.60
N VAL A 165 8.20 7.48 -10.53
CA VAL A 165 6.74 7.30 -10.34
C VAL A 165 6.43 5.85 -9.97
N HIS A 166 6.98 4.88 -10.71
CA HIS A 166 6.78 3.46 -10.41
C HIS A 166 7.29 3.08 -9.01
N SER A 167 8.45 3.59 -8.58
CA SER A 167 8.98 3.34 -7.23
C SER A 167 8.11 3.94 -6.13
N VAL A 168 7.51 5.11 -6.36
CA VAL A 168 6.57 5.77 -5.44
C VAL A 168 5.27 5.00 -5.32
N LEU A 169 4.67 4.59 -6.45
CA LEU A 169 3.42 3.80 -6.46
C LEU A 169 3.60 2.45 -5.75
N VAL A 170 4.73 1.77 -5.98
CA VAL A 170 5.03 0.48 -5.33
C VAL A 170 5.32 0.66 -3.84
N ALA A 171 6.04 1.72 -3.44
CA ALA A 171 6.28 2.02 -2.03
C ALA A 171 4.97 2.37 -1.31
N ALA A 172 4.06 3.13 -1.93
CA ALA A 172 2.73 3.42 -1.39
C ALA A 172 1.88 2.15 -1.21
N ALA A 173 1.88 1.26 -2.20
CA ALA A 173 1.21 -0.04 -2.11
C ALA A 173 1.81 -0.92 -1.00
N ALA A 174 3.14 -0.90 -0.82
CA ALA A 174 3.81 -1.64 0.25
C ALA A 174 3.51 -1.05 1.64
N VAL A 175 3.47 0.28 1.78
CA VAL A 175 3.05 0.96 3.01
C VAL A 175 1.61 0.61 3.39
N LEU A 176 0.69 0.60 2.42
CA LEU A 176 -0.71 0.22 2.64
C LEU A 176 -0.90 -1.28 2.93
N ALA A 177 -0.04 -2.15 2.38
CA ALA A 177 -0.02 -3.55 2.77
C ALA A 177 0.49 -3.74 4.21
N LEU A 178 1.55 -3.02 4.59
CA LEU A 178 2.17 -3.14 5.91
C LEU A 178 1.30 -2.52 7.01
N SER A 179 0.50 -1.48 6.74
CA SER A 179 -0.45 -0.93 7.72
C SER A 179 -1.63 -1.86 8.06
N LEU A 180 -1.86 -2.93 7.29
CA LEU A 180 -2.80 -4.01 7.67
C LEU A 180 -2.23 -4.92 8.77
N VAL A 181 -0.90 -5.02 8.88
CA VAL A 181 -0.20 -5.98 9.73
C VAL A 181 0.43 -5.32 10.96
N VAL A 182 0.96 -4.11 10.81
CA VAL A 182 1.64 -3.37 11.88
C VAL A 182 0.59 -2.70 12.80
N PRO A 183 0.63 -2.92 14.13
CA PRO A 183 -0.32 -2.28 15.05
C PRO A 183 -0.13 -0.76 15.12
N PRO A 184 -1.19 0.06 14.99
CA PRO A 184 -1.09 1.52 15.06
C PRO A 184 -0.88 2.05 16.48
N GLN A 185 -1.20 1.26 17.52
CA GLN A 185 -1.12 1.68 18.93
C GLN A 185 0.31 1.69 19.49
N LEU A 186 1.32 1.33 18.70
CA LEU A 186 2.72 1.39 19.15
C LEU A 186 3.13 2.85 19.36
N THR A 187 3.72 3.13 20.52
CA THR A 187 4.23 4.44 20.92
C THR A 187 5.71 4.36 21.29
N GLY A 188 6.38 5.52 21.40
CA GLY A 188 7.80 5.60 21.77
C GLY A 188 8.72 4.79 20.85
N TRP A 189 9.70 4.10 21.45
CA TRP A 189 10.71 3.30 20.75
C TRP A 189 10.12 2.15 19.93
N ALA A 190 9.00 1.56 20.35
CA ALA A 190 8.33 0.49 19.60
C ALA A 190 7.75 1.02 18.28
N ALA A 191 7.23 2.25 18.28
CA ALA A 191 6.73 2.91 17.07
C ALA A 191 7.88 3.24 16.09
N ALA A 192 8.99 3.77 16.60
CA ALA A 192 10.19 4.04 15.82
C ALA A 192 10.78 2.76 15.21
N GLY A 193 10.85 1.67 15.99
CA GLY A 193 11.28 0.36 15.53
C GLY A 193 10.37 -0.21 14.43
N ALA A 194 9.05 -0.06 14.56
CA ALA A 194 8.10 -0.48 13.53
C ALA A 194 8.21 0.37 12.24
N ALA A 195 8.39 1.68 12.35
CA ALA A 195 8.63 2.57 11.20
C ALA A 195 9.95 2.21 10.46
N ALA A 196 11.02 1.95 11.21
CA ALA A 196 12.28 1.44 10.64
C ALA A 196 12.09 0.05 9.99
N GLY A 197 11.33 -0.84 10.63
CA GLY A 197 10.96 -2.15 10.09
C GLY A 197 10.21 -2.06 8.76
N VAL A 198 9.32 -1.08 8.59
CA VAL A 198 8.62 -0.82 7.32
C VAL A 198 9.57 -0.33 6.22
N LEU A 199 10.56 0.50 6.55
CA LEU A 199 11.61 0.91 5.59
C LEU A 199 12.51 -0.25 5.19
N VAL A 200 12.91 -1.09 6.15
CA VAL A 200 13.67 -2.33 5.89
C VAL A 200 12.85 -3.30 5.05
N ALA A 201 11.56 -3.47 5.33
CA ALA A 201 10.65 -4.30 4.54
C ALA A 201 10.50 -3.78 3.10
N ALA A 202 10.36 -2.46 2.90
CA ALA A 202 10.33 -1.87 1.56
C ALA A 202 11.64 -2.08 0.78
N ALA A 203 12.79 -1.94 1.46
CA ALA A 203 14.10 -2.21 0.88
C ALA A 203 14.28 -3.71 0.51
N ALA A 204 13.93 -4.62 1.42
CA ALA A 204 13.98 -6.06 1.22
C ALA A 204 13.02 -6.52 0.11
N TYR A 205 11.81 -5.98 0.07
CA TYR A 205 10.84 -6.22 -0.99
C TYR A 205 11.35 -5.76 -2.36
N GLY A 206 12.01 -4.60 -2.45
CA GLY A 206 12.71 -4.19 -3.67
C GLY A 206 13.82 -5.17 -4.07
N LEU A 207 14.60 -5.70 -3.12
CA LEU A 207 15.63 -6.71 -3.38
C LEU A 207 15.04 -8.04 -3.86
N ILE A 208 13.95 -8.51 -3.23
CA ILE A 208 13.20 -9.70 -3.64
C ILE A 208 12.67 -9.51 -5.07
N LEU A 209 12.04 -8.38 -5.38
CA LEU A 209 11.59 -8.08 -6.73
C LEU A 209 12.76 -8.00 -7.72
N ARG A 210 13.95 -7.54 -7.33
CA ARG A 210 15.15 -7.59 -8.19
C ARG A 210 15.61 -9.02 -8.50
N VAL A 211 15.46 -9.95 -7.57
CA VAL A 211 15.80 -11.39 -7.72
C VAL A 211 14.72 -12.17 -8.47
N ILE A 212 13.45 -11.72 -8.43
CA ILE A 212 12.35 -12.23 -9.26
C ILE A 212 12.38 -11.60 -10.66
N SER A 213 12.83 -10.34 -10.78
CA SER A 213 13.54 -9.85 -11.96
C SER A 213 14.87 -10.61 -12.11
N ARG A 214 15.70 -10.32 -13.12
CA ARG A 214 16.71 -11.28 -13.62
C ARG A 214 16.02 -12.56 -14.10
N ALA A 215 15.62 -13.49 -13.23
CA ALA A 215 14.88 -14.73 -13.53
C ALA A 215 13.76 -14.47 -14.56
N ALA A 216 14.01 -14.82 -15.82
CA ALA A 216 13.31 -14.18 -16.95
C ALA A 216 11.92 -14.76 -17.22
N THR A 217 11.69 -16.03 -16.90
CA THR A 217 10.66 -16.85 -17.56
C THR A 217 9.31 -16.94 -16.83
N PHE A 218 9.27 -16.83 -15.49
CA PHE A 218 8.05 -17.11 -14.70
C PHE A 218 7.40 -15.91 -14.00
N ARG A 219 8.01 -14.71 -14.10
CA ARG A 219 7.66 -13.47 -13.37
C ARG A 219 6.17 -13.24 -13.14
N HIS A 220 5.38 -13.21 -14.22
CA HIS A 220 3.96 -12.83 -14.17
C HIS A 220 3.08 -13.93 -13.57
N ARG A 221 3.34 -15.20 -13.90
CA ARG A 221 2.56 -16.34 -13.38
C ARG A 221 2.85 -16.55 -11.90
N LEU A 222 4.12 -16.48 -11.49
CA LEU A 222 4.52 -16.65 -10.08
C LEU A 222 3.92 -15.56 -9.18
N LEU A 223 3.99 -14.28 -9.59
CA LEU A 223 3.41 -13.18 -8.81
C LEU A 223 1.88 -13.25 -8.74
N LEU A 224 1.19 -13.62 -9.83
CA LEU A 224 -0.25 -13.83 -9.80
C LEU A 224 -0.65 -15.05 -8.97
N THR A 225 0.05 -16.18 -9.06
CA THR A 225 -0.26 -17.40 -8.28
C THR A 225 -0.05 -17.18 -6.78
N LEU A 226 1.06 -16.54 -6.38
CA LEU A 226 1.29 -16.14 -4.99
C LEU A 226 0.22 -15.16 -4.49
N GLY A 227 -0.13 -14.16 -5.29
CA GLY A 227 -1.20 -13.21 -4.96
C GLY A 227 -2.57 -13.87 -4.82
N THR A 228 -2.94 -14.76 -5.75
CA THR A 228 -4.22 -15.49 -5.67
C THR A 228 -4.25 -16.46 -4.49
N ALA A 229 -3.15 -17.13 -4.17
CA ALA A 229 -3.08 -18.06 -3.04
C ALA A 229 -3.21 -17.31 -1.71
N ALA A 230 -2.46 -16.20 -1.54
CA ALA A 230 -2.56 -15.36 -0.35
C ALA A 230 -3.94 -14.69 -0.21
N GLY A 231 -4.52 -14.25 -1.32
CA GLY A 231 -5.87 -13.68 -1.33
C GLY A 231 -6.95 -14.71 -1.02
N ALA A 232 -6.88 -15.91 -1.59
CA ALA A 232 -7.80 -17.01 -1.28
C ALA A 232 -7.68 -17.46 0.20
N ALA A 233 -6.46 -17.56 0.72
CA ALA A 233 -6.23 -17.84 2.14
C ALA A 233 -6.81 -16.74 3.05
N SER A 234 -6.71 -15.47 2.65
CA SER A 234 -7.32 -14.35 3.37
C SER A 234 -8.85 -14.44 3.41
N VAL A 235 -9.48 -14.67 2.26
CA VAL A 235 -10.94 -14.83 2.16
C VAL A 235 -11.43 -16.06 2.94
N ALA A 236 -10.69 -17.17 2.87
CA ALA A 236 -10.99 -18.38 3.65
C ALA A 236 -10.89 -18.12 5.16
N ALA A 237 -9.89 -17.36 5.61
CA ALA A 237 -9.75 -16.98 7.02
C ALA A 237 -10.90 -16.08 7.50
N ILE A 238 -11.38 -15.14 6.67
CA ILE A 238 -12.62 -14.38 6.95
C ILE A 238 -13.83 -15.31 7.06
N ALA A 239 -13.99 -16.26 6.14
CA ALA A 239 -15.11 -17.20 6.14
C ALA A 239 -15.09 -18.19 7.33
N VAL A 240 -13.91 -18.41 7.94
CA VAL A 240 -13.77 -19.15 9.22
C VAL A 240 -14.08 -18.24 10.41
N ALA A 241 -13.67 -16.96 10.37
CA ALA A 241 -13.93 -15.99 11.44
C ALA A 241 -15.41 -15.58 11.58
N ALA A 242 -16.23 -15.85 10.54
CA ALA A 242 -17.67 -15.57 10.50
C ALA A 242 -18.55 -16.77 10.90
N ARG A 243 -17.96 -17.81 11.51
CA ARG A 243 -18.64 -19.01 12.04
C ARG A 243 -18.53 -19.06 13.55
#